data_AF-A0A4Q3SG73-F1
#
_entry.id   AF-A0A4Q3SG73-F1
#
_cell.length_a   1.000
_cell.length_b   1.000
_cell.length_c   1.000
_cell.angle_alpha   90.00
_cell.angle_beta   90.00
_cell.angle_gamma   90.00
#
_symmetry.space_group_name_H-M   'P 1'
#
loop_
_entity.id
_entity.type
_entity.pdbx_description
1 polymer ?
#
loop_
_entity_poly.entity_id
_entity_poly.type
_entity_poly.pdbx_seq_one_letter_code
_entity_poly.pdbx_strand_id
1 'polypeptide(L)'
;FMGEEWAESNPFLYFISHTDKELAALVNKGRKEEFSSFKWQGEAPDPRLEETFTNSMLQWNLAEKDHHKAMLDYYRQVINLRKTLPALNNTDRKKTLAEVDPDTKVLKLQRWSNEQHLECYLNFSDSDQPLSLAEGRSFCKVFESSPSSNEKLIRAESIVIFERT
;
A
#
# COMPACT_ATOMS: atom_id res chain seq x y z
N PHE A 1 -0.72 5.12 7.25
CA PHE A 1 -1.73 6.01 7.84
C PHE A 1 -2.69 5.16 8.65
N MET A 2 -3.33 5.72 9.69
CA MET A 2 -4.19 4.94 10.58
C MET A 2 -5.39 4.37 9.82
N GLY A 3 -5.62 3.06 9.92
CA GLY A 3 -6.72 2.37 9.26
C GLY A 3 -6.41 1.84 7.86
N GLU A 4 -5.24 2.15 7.28
CA GLU A 4 -4.80 1.50 6.04
C GLU A 4 -4.72 -0.02 6.19
N GLU A 5 -4.30 -0.51 7.36
CA GLU A 5 -4.08 -1.91 7.60
C GLU A 5 -5.35 -2.76 7.53
N TRP A 6 -6.54 -2.17 7.69
CA TRP A 6 -7.82 -2.86 7.50
C TRP A 6 -8.65 -2.27 6.36
N ALA A 7 -8.07 -1.45 5.47
CA ALA A 7 -8.80 -0.73 4.42
C ALA A 7 -9.97 0.09 4.98
N GLU A 8 -9.69 1.01 5.90
CA GLU A 8 -10.66 2.00 6.40
C GLU A 8 -11.37 2.71 5.23
N SER A 9 -12.70 2.76 5.30
CA SER A 9 -13.54 3.38 4.28
C SER A 9 -13.76 4.87 4.51
N ASN A 10 -13.64 5.32 5.77
CA ASN A 10 -13.78 6.74 6.08
C ASN A 10 -12.61 7.56 5.50
N PRO A 11 -12.89 8.73 4.89
CA PRO A 11 -11.85 9.64 4.44
C PRO A 11 -11.14 10.27 5.65
N PHE A 12 -9.91 10.73 5.48
CA PHE A 12 -9.28 11.62 6.46
C PHE A 12 -9.38 13.06 5.97
N LEU A 13 -10.39 13.79 6.46
CA LEU A 13 -10.66 15.17 6.06
C LEU A 13 -9.85 16.17 6.87
N TYR A 14 -9.65 17.36 6.32
CA TYR A 14 -9.13 18.49 7.09
C TYR A 14 -10.26 19.11 7.90
N PHE A 15 -10.12 19.17 9.22
CA PHE A 15 -11.09 19.78 10.13
C PHE A 15 -10.40 20.69 11.16
N ILE A 16 -11.13 21.71 11.63
CA ILE A 16 -10.67 22.72 12.59
C ILE A 16 -11.76 23.03 13.62
N SER A 17 -11.35 23.55 14.79
CA SER A 17 -12.26 24.05 15.83
C SER A 17 -11.72 25.36 16.42
N HIS A 18 -11.44 26.34 15.55
CA HIS A 18 -10.99 27.66 15.98
C HIS A 18 -12.16 28.44 16.60
N THR A 19 -11.94 28.98 17.81
CA THR A 19 -12.94 29.82 18.51
C THR A 19 -13.00 31.25 17.94
N ASP A 20 -11.91 31.72 17.34
CA ASP A 20 -11.86 32.98 16.60
C ASP A 20 -12.55 32.84 15.23
N LYS A 21 -13.61 33.61 15.04
CA LYS A 21 -14.44 33.59 13.83
C LYS A 21 -13.70 34.11 12.59
N GLU A 22 -12.82 35.11 12.75
CA GLU A 22 -12.06 35.66 11.63
C GLU A 22 -11.03 34.65 11.14
N LEU A 23 -10.31 34.02 12.07
CA LEU A 23 -9.36 32.96 11.75
C LEU A 23 -10.07 31.78 11.06
N ALA A 24 -11.21 31.32 11.61
CA ALA A 24 -11.97 30.22 11.03
C ALA A 24 -12.45 30.53 9.59
N ALA A 25 -12.86 31.78 9.32
CA ALA A 25 -13.26 32.20 7.98
C ALA A 25 -12.08 32.25 7.01
N LEU A 26 -10.92 32.76 7.44
CA LEU A 26 -9.70 32.81 6.65
C LEU A 26 -9.21 31.41 6.27
N VAL A 27 -9.18 30.47 7.22
CA VAL A 27 -8.79 29.08 6.95
C VAL A 27 -9.74 28.41 5.95
N ASN A 28 -11.05 28.59 6.12
CA ASN A 28 -12.02 28.01 5.18
C ASN A 28 -11.85 28.58 3.76
N LYS A 29 -11.65 29.89 3.64
CA LYS A 29 -11.43 30.54 2.34
C LYS A 29 -10.15 30.05 1.67
N GLY A 30 -9.02 30.05 2.39
CA GLY A 30 -7.75 29.57 1.87
C GLY A 30 -7.84 28.10 1.42
N ARG A 31 -8.54 27.27 2.18
CA ARG A 31 -8.74 25.86 1.83
C ARG A 31 -9.58 25.70 0.55
N LYS A 32 -10.66 26.47 0.38
CA LYS A 32 -11.46 26.46 -0.86
C LYS A 32 -10.63 26.89 -2.07
N GLU A 33 -9.76 27.87 -1.92
CA GLU A 33 -8.86 28.34 -2.98
C GLU A 33 -7.82 27.26 -3.35
N GLU A 34 -7.19 26.61 -2.36
CA GLU A 34 -6.29 25.47 -2.61
C GLU A 34 -7.01 24.35 -3.36
N PHE A 35 -8.21 23.96 -2.89
CA PHE A 35 -9.01 22.90 -3.50
C PHE A 35 -9.45 23.21 -4.93
N SER A 36 -9.65 24.47 -5.30
CA SER A 36 -9.98 24.84 -6.68
C SER A 36 -8.88 24.50 -7.70
N SER A 37 -7.63 24.38 -7.24
CA SER A 37 -6.49 23.97 -8.05
C SER A 37 -6.43 22.45 -8.27
N PHE A 38 -7.07 21.68 -7.38
CA PHE A 38 -7.23 20.25 -7.54
C PHE A 38 -8.50 20.01 -8.36
N LYS A 39 -8.44 19.18 -9.42
CA LYS A 39 -9.62 18.78 -10.22
C LYS A 39 -10.54 17.83 -9.45
N TRP A 40 -10.85 18.17 -8.20
CA TRP A 40 -11.74 17.41 -7.34
C TRP A 40 -13.17 17.51 -7.88
N GLN A 41 -13.89 16.39 -7.92
CA GLN A 41 -15.30 16.39 -8.29
C GLN A 41 -16.12 16.83 -7.07
N GLY A 42 -16.52 18.10 -7.04
CA GLY A 42 -17.38 18.67 -6.00
C GLY A 42 -16.72 19.78 -5.17
N GLU A 43 -17.48 20.33 -4.22
CA GLU A 43 -16.96 21.32 -3.27
C GLU A 43 -16.21 20.63 -2.12
N ALA A 44 -15.15 21.27 -1.65
CA ALA A 44 -14.44 20.81 -0.46
C ALA A 44 -15.36 20.86 0.78
N PRO A 45 -15.39 19.80 1.62
CA PRO A 45 -16.13 19.83 2.87
C PRO A 45 -15.71 21.03 3.74
N ASP A 46 -16.67 21.68 4.39
CA ASP A 46 -16.37 22.78 5.30
C ASP A 46 -15.63 22.23 6.54
N PRO A 47 -14.38 22.66 6.80
CA PRO A 47 -13.56 22.07 7.85
C PRO A 47 -14.06 22.40 9.27
N ARG A 48 -15.05 23.30 9.41
CA ARG A 48 -15.60 23.74 10.70
C ARG A 48 -16.81 22.92 11.14
N LEU A 49 -17.39 22.13 10.24
CA LEU A 49 -18.55 21.30 10.57
C LEU A 49 -18.09 20.10 11.40
N GLU A 50 -18.84 19.80 12.47
CA GLU A 50 -18.61 18.61 13.28
C GLU A 50 -18.65 17.34 12.44
N GLU A 51 -19.53 17.30 11.43
CA GLU A 51 -19.62 16.18 10.49
C GLU A 51 -18.31 15.88 9.77
N THR A 52 -17.51 16.91 9.43
CA THR A 52 -16.19 16.73 8.79
C THR A 52 -15.22 16.00 9.70
N PHE A 53 -15.29 16.24 11.01
CA PHE A 53 -14.52 15.49 12.00
C PHE A 53 -15.07 14.08 12.18
N THR A 54 -16.39 13.91 12.38
CA THR A 54 -16.98 12.59 12.64
C THR A 54 -16.83 11.64 11.46
N ASN A 55 -16.89 12.14 10.22
CA ASN A 55 -16.64 11.36 9.00
C ASN A 55 -15.17 10.95 8.85
N SER A 56 -14.25 11.50 9.67
CA SER A 56 -12.84 11.12 9.72
C SER A 56 -12.49 10.18 10.87
N MET A 57 -13.49 9.77 11.66
CA MET A 57 -13.28 8.85 12.78
C MET A 57 -13.14 7.40 12.29
N LEU A 58 -12.21 6.66 12.88
CA LEU A 58 -11.98 5.26 12.53
C LEU A 58 -13.15 4.38 12.93
N GLN A 59 -13.51 3.46 12.04
CA GLN A 59 -14.56 2.46 12.27
C GLN A 59 -13.93 1.15 12.75
N TRP A 60 -13.52 1.11 14.01
CA TRP A 60 -12.79 -0.02 14.60
C TRP A 60 -13.46 -1.40 14.42
N ASN A 61 -14.80 -1.44 14.37
CA ASN A 61 -15.56 -2.66 14.15
C ASN A 61 -15.42 -3.24 12.72
N LEU A 62 -14.92 -2.46 11.75
CA LEU A 62 -14.66 -2.95 10.40
C LEU A 62 -13.51 -3.96 10.38
N ALA A 63 -12.51 -3.83 11.25
CA ALA A 63 -11.35 -4.74 11.27
C ALA A 63 -11.69 -6.23 11.47
N GLU A 64 -12.90 -6.53 11.95
CA GLU A 64 -13.42 -7.90 12.13
C GLU A 64 -14.31 -8.39 10.97
N LYS A 65 -14.63 -7.53 10.01
CA LYS A 65 -15.44 -7.84 8.83
C LYS A 65 -14.57 -8.43 7.71
N ASP A 66 -15.13 -9.36 6.93
CA ASP A 66 -14.36 -10.23 6.02
C ASP A 66 -13.29 -9.51 5.17
N HIS A 67 -13.67 -8.51 4.37
CA HIS A 67 -12.73 -7.78 3.50
C HIS A 67 -11.62 -7.07 4.28
N HIS A 68 -12.00 -6.31 5.31
CA HIS A 68 -11.10 -5.55 6.16
C HIS A 68 -10.17 -6.46 6.99
N LYS A 69 -10.71 -7.59 7.46
CA LYS A 69 -9.96 -8.64 8.15
C LYS A 69 -8.92 -9.27 7.24
N ALA A 70 -9.27 -9.57 5.99
CA ALA A 70 -8.32 -10.09 5.00
C ALA A 70 -7.18 -9.09 4.76
N MET A 71 -7.49 -7.80 4.67
CA MET A 71 -6.48 -6.74 4.56
C MET A 71 -5.56 -6.70 5.79
N LEU A 72 -6.13 -6.79 6.99
CA LEU A 72 -5.38 -6.80 8.25
C LEU A 72 -4.45 -8.01 8.36
N ASP A 73 -4.94 -9.18 7.95
CA ASP A 73 -4.13 -10.41 7.95
C ASP A 73 -3.02 -10.35 6.88
N TYR A 74 -3.25 -9.70 5.73
CA TYR A 74 -2.20 -9.38 4.78
C TYR A 74 -1.13 -8.45 5.39
N TYR A 75 -1.52 -7.34 6.02
CA TYR A 75 -0.58 -6.40 6.65
C TYR A 75 0.27 -7.10 7.72
N ARG A 76 -0.36 -7.94 8.55
CA ARG A 76 0.34 -8.77 9.55
C ARG A 76 1.36 -9.70 8.91
N GLN A 77 1.01 -10.36 7.81
CA GLN A 77 1.92 -11.26 7.09
C GLN A 77 3.13 -10.50 6.53
N VAL A 78 2.94 -9.39 5.81
CA VAL A 78 4.06 -8.64 5.22
C VAL A 78 4.95 -7.99 6.28
N ILE A 79 4.37 -7.51 7.40
CA ILE A 79 5.14 -7.04 8.55
C ILE A 79 5.94 -8.18 9.18
N ASN A 80 5.35 -9.37 9.31
CA ASN A 80 6.06 -10.54 9.82
C ASN A 80 7.24 -10.89 8.93
N LEU A 81 7.04 -10.99 7.61
CA LEU A 81 8.12 -11.23 6.64
C LEU A 81 9.24 -10.19 6.77
N ARG A 82 8.90 -8.90 6.91
CA ARG A 82 9.89 -7.84 7.14
C ARG A 82 10.70 -8.05 8.42
N LYS A 83 10.08 -8.52 9.49
CA LYS A 83 10.75 -8.77 10.78
C LYS A 83 11.61 -10.04 10.76
N THR A 84 11.15 -11.08 10.07
CA THR A 84 11.74 -12.43 10.13
C THR A 84 12.76 -12.71 9.04
N LEU A 85 12.65 -12.09 7.86
CA LEU A 85 13.56 -12.31 6.74
C LEU A 85 14.72 -11.29 6.78
N PRO A 86 15.99 -11.73 7.00
CA PRO A 86 17.14 -10.83 7.01
C PRO A 86 17.26 -9.90 5.80
N ALA A 87 16.92 -10.38 4.60
CA ALA A 87 16.98 -9.58 3.37
C ALA A 87 15.96 -8.43 3.35
N LEU A 88 14.80 -8.57 4.01
CA LEU A 88 13.78 -7.51 4.11
C LEU A 88 14.00 -6.56 5.29
N ASN A 89 14.58 -7.06 6.39
CA ASN A 89 14.91 -6.27 7.57
C ASN A 89 16.14 -5.37 7.35
N ASN A 90 17.04 -5.76 6.45
CA ASN A 90 18.23 -4.98 6.12
C ASN A 90 17.87 -3.57 5.59
N THR A 91 18.58 -2.54 6.05
CA THR A 91 18.39 -1.13 5.62
C THR A 91 19.49 -0.64 4.66
N ASP A 92 20.47 -1.49 4.31
CA ASP A 92 21.52 -1.15 3.35
C ASP A 92 20.97 -1.10 1.91
N ARG A 93 20.97 0.11 1.34
CA ARG A 93 20.52 0.37 -0.03
C ARG A 93 21.38 -0.32 -1.09
N LYS A 94 22.66 -0.62 -0.80
CA LYS A 94 23.54 -1.35 -1.74
C LYS A 94 23.13 -2.81 -1.89
N LYS A 95 22.30 -3.32 -0.98
CA LYS A 95 21.77 -4.68 -0.99
C LYS A 95 20.32 -4.75 -1.52
N THR A 96 20.04 -3.87 -2.47
CA THR A 96 18.76 -3.75 -3.16
C THR A 96 19.01 -3.43 -4.63
N LEU A 97 18.35 -4.16 -5.52
CA LEU A 97 18.25 -3.83 -6.94
C LEU A 97 16.77 -3.79 -7.32
N ALA A 98 16.37 -2.78 -8.08
CA ALA A 98 14.99 -2.59 -8.53
C ALA A 98 14.99 -2.30 -10.02
N GLU A 99 14.26 -3.11 -10.78
CA GLU A 99 14.15 -3.05 -12.24
C GLU A 99 12.68 -3.08 -12.62
N VAL A 100 12.26 -2.20 -13.52
CA VAL A 100 10.89 -2.16 -14.04
C VAL A 100 10.92 -2.53 -15.50
N ASP A 101 10.06 -3.46 -15.89
CA ASP A 101 9.73 -3.69 -17.28
C ASP A 101 8.58 -2.72 -17.67
N PRO A 102 8.84 -1.74 -18.56
CA PRO A 102 7.84 -0.73 -18.93
C PRO A 102 6.67 -1.31 -19.73
N ASP A 103 6.85 -2.44 -20.41
CA ASP A 103 5.81 -3.05 -21.25
C ASP A 103 4.82 -3.85 -20.38
N THR A 104 5.35 -4.62 -19.42
CA THR A 104 4.52 -5.43 -18.51
C THR A 104 4.10 -4.70 -17.24
N LYS A 105 4.73 -3.57 -16.93
CA LYS A 105 4.59 -2.81 -15.66
C LYS A 105 4.93 -3.66 -14.43
N VAL A 106 5.79 -4.67 -14.59
CA VAL A 106 6.28 -5.48 -13.48
C VAL A 106 7.53 -4.84 -12.91
N LEU A 107 7.51 -4.55 -11.61
CA LEU A 107 8.69 -4.20 -10.84
C LEU A 107 9.29 -5.48 -10.25
N LYS A 108 10.52 -5.80 -10.66
CA LYS A 108 11.36 -6.79 -10.00
C LYS A 108 12.22 -6.09 -8.95
N LEU A 109 12.05 -6.49 -7.70
CA LEU A 109 12.84 -6.03 -6.56
C LEU A 109 13.66 -7.21 -6.02
N GLN A 110 14.98 -7.11 -6.11
CA GLN A 110 15.89 -8.06 -5.49
C GLN A 110 16.44 -7.46 -4.20
N ARG A 111 16.44 -8.27 -3.14
CA ARG A 111 17.02 -7.90 -1.83
C ARG A 111 17.86 -9.05 -1.31
N TRP A 112 19.02 -8.74 -0.73
CA TRP A 112 19.87 -9.78 -0.14
C TRP A 112 20.47 -9.36 1.20
N SER A 113 20.75 -10.35 2.04
CA SER A 113 21.51 -10.17 3.28
C SER A 113 22.08 -11.51 3.70
N ASN A 114 23.37 -11.54 4.01
CA ASN A 114 24.12 -12.79 4.23
C ASN A 114 23.90 -13.74 3.03
N GLU A 115 23.54 -15.00 3.28
CA GLU A 115 23.23 -16.00 2.26
C GLU A 115 21.79 -15.90 1.72
N GLN A 116 20.92 -15.11 2.35
CA GLN A 116 19.52 -14.99 1.92
C GLN A 116 19.40 -14.02 0.74
N HIS A 117 18.76 -14.48 -0.33
CA HIS A 117 18.46 -13.69 -1.51
C HIS A 117 16.98 -13.82 -1.88
N LEU A 118 16.26 -12.69 -1.93
CA LEU A 118 14.86 -12.61 -2.28
C LEU A 118 14.67 -11.94 -3.64
N GLU A 119 13.71 -12.47 -4.41
CA GLU A 119 13.17 -11.83 -5.60
C GLU A 119 11.68 -11.56 -5.40
N CYS A 120 11.31 -10.29 -5.33
CA CYS A 120 9.93 -9.83 -5.24
C CYS A 120 9.50 -9.33 -6.61
N TYR A 121 8.32 -9.74 -7.06
CA TYR A 121 7.70 -9.27 -8.28
C TYR A 121 6.40 -8.56 -7.92
N LEU A 122 6.26 -7.30 -8.33
CA LEU A 122 5.08 -6.48 -8.10
C LEU A 122 4.49 -6.13 -9.47
N ASN A 123 3.29 -6.63 -9.76
CA ASN A 123 2.60 -6.36 -11.02
C ASN A 123 1.69 -5.14 -10.86
N PHE A 124 2.05 -4.04 -11.51
CA PHE A 124 1.25 -2.81 -11.52
C PHE A 124 0.34 -2.69 -12.74
N SER A 125 0.21 -3.74 -13.55
CA SER A 125 -0.76 -3.81 -14.64
C SER A 125 -2.10 -4.40 -14.17
N ASP A 126 -3.12 -4.18 -14.99
CA ASP A 126 -4.48 -4.68 -14.87
C ASP A 126 -4.66 -6.09 -15.49
N SER A 127 -3.56 -6.73 -15.90
CA SER A 127 -3.55 -8.08 -16.48
C SER A 127 -2.49 -8.98 -15.84
N ASP A 128 -2.71 -10.29 -15.90
CA ASP A 128 -1.70 -11.27 -15.47
C ASP A 128 -0.46 -11.18 -16.37
N GLN A 129 0.72 -11.23 -15.76
CA GLN A 129 2.01 -11.14 -16.46
C GLN A 129 2.82 -12.42 -16.31
N PRO A 130 3.62 -12.82 -17.30
CA PRO A 130 4.47 -14.01 -17.19
C PRO A 130 5.54 -13.84 -16.11
N LEU A 131 5.70 -14.86 -15.28
CA LEU A 131 6.78 -14.95 -14.30
C LEU A 131 8.03 -15.54 -14.96
N SER A 132 9.13 -14.79 -14.98
CA SER A 132 10.43 -15.24 -15.48
C SER A 132 11.44 -15.32 -14.34
N LEU A 133 11.63 -16.51 -13.78
CA LEU A 133 12.71 -16.81 -12.84
C LEU A 133 14.00 -17.16 -13.59
N ALA A 134 15.15 -16.82 -13.02
CA ALA A 134 16.44 -17.11 -13.66
C ALA A 134 16.66 -18.63 -13.78
N GLU A 135 16.97 -19.09 -15.01
CA GLU A 135 17.26 -20.50 -15.27
C GLU A 135 18.48 -21.00 -14.47
N GLY A 136 18.47 -22.28 -14.09
CA GLY A 136 19.56 -22.91 -13.34
C GLY A 136 19.65 -22.53 -11.86
N ARG A 137 18.64 -21.84 -11.32
CA ARG A 137 18.52 -21.55 -9.88
C ARG A 137 17.25 -22.18 -9.32
N SER A 138 17.32 -22.56 -8.05
CA SER A 138 16.17 -23.07 -7.30
C SER A 138 15.53 -21.93 -6.51
N PHE A 139 14.19 -21.91 -6.49
CA PHE A 139 13.40 -20.87 -5.82
C PHE A 139 12.28 -21.51 -5.00
N CYS A 140 12.04 -20.96 -3.82
CA CYS A 140 10.91 -21.29 -2.96
C CYS A 140 9.99 -20.06 -2.86
N LYS A 141 8.70 -20.21 -3.14
CA LYS A 141 7.72 -19.13 -2.97
C LYS A 141 7.47 -18.92 -1.47
N VAL A 142 7.81 -17.74 -0.96
CA VAL A 142 7.64 -17.40 0.47
C VAL A 142 6.38 -16.59 0.74
N PHE A 143 5.85 -15.91 -0.29
CA PHE A 143 4.65 -15.08 -0.16
C PHE A 143 3.97 -14.85 -1.51
N GLU A 144 2.64 -14.77 -1.49
CA GLU A 144 1.82 -14.27 -2.58
C GLU A 144 0.62 -13.49 -2.03
N SER A 145 0.33 -12.32 -2.59
CA SER A 145 -0.80 -11.50 -2.14
C SER A 145 -2.14 -11.96 -2.71
N SER A 146 -2.12 -12.67 -3.84
CA SER A 146 -3.28 -13.26 -4.50
C SER A 146 -2.89 -14.64 -5.04
N PRO A 147 -3.45 -15.73 -4.50
CA PRO A 147 -3.14 -17.07 -4.98
C PRO A 147 -3.46 -17.25 -6.46
N SER A 148 -2.49 -17.76 -7.21
CA SER A 148 -2.66 -18.12 -8.63
C SER A 148 -2.75 -19.64 -8.78
N SER A 149 -3.66 -20.12 -9.63
CA SER A 149 -3.66 -21.54 -10.06
C SER A 149 -2.53 -21.85 -11.05
N ASN A 150 -1.92 -20.82 -11.64
CA ASN A 150 -0.81 -20.94 -12.56
C ASN A 150 0.45 -20.31 -11.95
N GLU A 151 1.39 -21.14 -11.54
CA GLU A 151 2.67 -20.73 -10.94
C GLU A 151 3.60 -20.00 -11.91
N LYS A 152 3.28 -19.97 -13.22
CA LYS A 152 4.05 -19.25 -14.24
C LYS A 152 3.55 -17.83 -14.48
N LEU A 153 2.59 -17.34 -13.69
CA LEU A 153 2.02 -16.01 -13.82
C LEU A 153 2.12 -15.22 -12.51
N ILE A 154 2.27 -13.91 -12.66
CA ILE A 154 2.08 -12.92 -11.61
C ILE A 154 0.71 -12.30 -11.86
N ARG A 155 -0.22 -12.44 -10.90
CA ARG A 155 -1.58 -11.90 -11.04
C ARG A 155 -1.58 -10.38 -11.22
N ALA A 156 -2.56 -9.84 -11.93
CA ALA A 156 -2.82 -8.39 -11.96
C ALA A 156 -2.85 -7.80 -10.53
N GLU A 157 -2.25 -6.63 -10.35
CA GLU A 157 -2.27 -5.88 -9.08
C GLU A 157 -1.77 -6.69 -7.86
N SER A 158 -0.83 -7.61 -8.08
CA SER A 158 -0.38 -8.57 -7.06
C SER A 158 1.12 -8.52 -6.79
N ILE A 159 1.52 -9.13 -5.68
CA ILE A 159 2.91 -9.30 -5.25
C ILE A 159 3.19 -10.79 -5.05
N VAL A 160 4.32 -11.26 -5.56
CA VAL A 160 4.87 -12.58 -5.24
C VAL A 160 6.33 -12.45 -4.82
N ILE A 161 6.75 -13.21 -3.81
CA ILE A 161 8.13 -13.19 -3.30
C ILE A 161 8.68 -14.61 -3.32
N PHE A 162 9.87 -14.74 -3.87
CA PHE A 162 10.64 -15.98 -3.89
C PHE A 162 11.93 -15.81 -3.10
N GLU A 163 12.31 -16.85 -2.35
CA GLU A 163 13.64 -17.02 -1.80
C GLU A 163 14.43 -17.96 -2.69
N ARG A 164 15.65 -17.56 -3.06
CA ARG A 164 16.57 -18.43 -3.78
C ARG A 164 17.17 -19.45 -2.81
N THR A 165 17.07 -20.73 -3.14
CA THR A 165 17.61 -21.86 -2.37
C THR A 165 18.92 -22.37 -2.98
#